data_AF-A0A962LFK0-F1
#
_entry.id   AF-A0A962LFK0-F1
#
_cell.length_a   1.000
_cell.length_b   1.000
_cell.length_c   1.000
_cell.angle_alpha   90.00
_cell.angle_beta   90.00
_cell.angle_gamma   90.00
#
_symmetry.space_group_name_H-M   'P 1'
#
loop_
_entity.id
_entity.type
_entity.pdbx_description
1 polymer ?
#
loop_
_entity_poly.entity_id
_entity_poly.type
_entity_poly.pdbx_seq_one_letter_code
_entity_poly.pdbx_strand_id
1 'polypeptide(L)'
;SAAVERSLTALTSAAQDGSGNLLALSIDASRARATVGEISLALEKAWGRHEAVARPTPGVYAASYQDDPAFNKVRDEIRVFTDIEGQAPAILVVKMGQDGHDRGAKVISNAFGDFGFKVSMGPLFQTPTEAAAQAKKEGVHVVGVSTLAGGHKSLVPELIQHLKDEGMQDVVIVVGGVIPRQDYQALYDAGVHAVFGPG
;
A
#
# COMPACT_ATOMS: atom_id res chain seq x y z
N SER A 1 31.19 -15.88 -2.01
CA SER A 1 32.66 -15.77 -2.19
C SER A 1 33.24 -15.44 -0.83
N ALA A 2 34.33 -16.09 -0.44
CA ALA A 2 34.93 -15.88 0.89
C ALA A 2 35.30 -14.41 1.16
N ALA A 3 35.64 -13.63 0.13
CA ALA A 3 35.89 -12.20 0.28
C ALA A 3 34.61 -11.40 0.59
N VAL A 4 33.52 -11.69 -0.12
CA VAL A 4 32.19 -11.07 0.11
C VAL A 4 31.70 -11.37 1.53
N GLU A 5 31.74 -12.63 1.95
CA GLU A 5 31.25 -13.06 3.26
C GLU A 5 32.01 -12.39 4.42
N ARG A 6 33.33 -12.23 4.29
CA ARG A 6 34.14 -11.51 5.28
C ARG A 6 33.75 -10.04 5.36
N SER A 7 33.61 -9.36 4.22
CA SER A 7 33.22 -7.94 4.20
C SER A 7 31.82 -7.72 4.75
N LEU A 8 30.86 -8.58 4.41
CA LEU A 8 29.49 -8.50 4.94
C LEU A 8 29.43 -8.79 6.44
N THR A 9 30.21 -9.76 6.93
CA THR A 9 30.30 -10.05 8.37
C THR A 9 30.86 -8.86 9.14
N ALA A 10 31.95 -8.24 8.63
CA ALA A 10 32.52 -7.05 9.24
C ALA A 10 31.51 -5.89 9.29
N LEU A 11 30.71 -5.72 8.23
CA LEU A 11 29.66 -4.72 8.16
C LEU A 11 28.54 -4.98 9.18
N THR A 12 28.09 -6.23 9.34
CA THR A 12 27.10 -6.61 10.35
C THR A 12 27.63 -6.37 11.77
N SER A 13 28.86 -6.77 12.09
CA SER A 13 29.45 -6.58 13.42
C SER A 13 29.54 -5.09 13.77
N ALA A 14 30.08 -4.28 12.86
CA ALA A 14 30.17 -2.82 13.01
C ALA A 14 28.80 -2.16 13.24
N ALA A 15 27.74 -2.65 12.57
CA ALA A 15 26.39 -2.15 12.75
C ALA A 15 25.78 -2.50 14.13
N GLN A 16 26.23 -3.60 14.75
CA GLN A 16 25.76 -4.07 16.06
C GLN A 16 26.49 -3.38 17.23
N ASP A 17 27.82 -3.24 17.14
CA ASP A 17 28.64 -2.73 18.24
C ASP A 17 29.03 -1.24 18.09
N GLY A 18 28.70 -0.62 16.96
CA GLY A 18 29.02 0.77 16.65
C GLY A 18 30.50 1.00 16.34
N SER A 19 31.27 -0.07 16.07
CA SER A 19 32.67 0.03 15.70
C SER A 19 32.85 0.46 14.24
N GLY A 20 33.91 1.22 13.97
CA GLY A 20 34.30 1.57 12.61
C GLY A 20 33.36 2.55 11.88
N ASN A 21 33.50 2.59 10.55
CA ASN A 21 32.73 3.47 9.68
C ASN A 21 31.99 2.62 8.63
N LEU A 22 30.65 2.64 8.66
CA LEU A 22 29.82 1.78 7.81
C LEU A 22 29.95 2.09 6.32
N LEU A 23 30.22 3.35 5.95
CA LEU A 23 30.48 3.70 4.56
C LEU A 23 31.79 3.09 4.07
N ALA A 24 32.86 3.15 4.87
CA ALA A 24 34.13 2.53 4.55
C ALA A 24 33.99 1.00 4.37
N LEU A 25 33.29 0.34 5.30
CA LEU A 25 33.04 -1.11 5.22
C LEU A 25 32.15 -1.49 4.01
N SER A 26 31.20 -0.63 3.64
CA SER A 26 30.35 -0.82 2.44
C SER A 26 31.15 -0.68 1.14
N ILE A 27 32.16 0.20 1.11
CA ILE A 27 33.10 0.31 -0.02
C ILE A 27 33.91 -0.98 -0.17
N ASP A 28 34.38 -1.55 0.94
CA ASP A 28 35.13 -2.83 0.93
C ASP A 28 34.25 -3.99 0.45
N ALA A 29 33.00 -4.07 0.92
CA ALA A 29 32.03 -5.05 0.44
C ALA A 29 31.75 -4.91 -1.07
N SER A 30 31.54 -3.67 -1.55
CA SER A 30 31.34 -3.38 -2.97
C SER A 30 32.56 -3.75 -3.82
N ARG A 31 33.78 -3.52 -3.31
CA ARG A 31 35.03 -3.92 -3.96
C ARG A 31 35.16 -5.44 -4.05
N ALA A 32 34.70 -6.16 -3.04
CA ALA A 32 34.59 -7.61 -3.03
C ALA A 32 33.45 -8.15 -3.93
N ARG A 33 32.68 -7.27 -4.59
CA ARG A 33 31.52 -7.57 -5.44
C ARG A 33 30.27 -8.03 -4.70
N ALA A 34 30.10 -7.61 -3.45
CA ALA A 34 28.79 -7.67 -2.81
C ALA A 34 27.79 -6.77 -3.55
N THR A 35 26.56 -7.25 -3.66
CA THR A 35 25.43 -6.54 -4.25
C THR A 35 24.84 -5.52 -3.27
N VAL A 36 24.03 -4.60 -3.79
CA VAL A 36 23.25 -3.67 -2.96
C VAL A 36 22.38 -4.43 -1.96
N GLY A 37 21.70 -5.49 -2.40
CA GLY A 37 20.84 -6.32 -1.54
C GLY A 37 21.61 -7.01 -0.42
N GLU A 38 22.78 -7.58 -0.70
CA GLU A 38 23.62 -8.22 0.32
C GLU A 38 24.13 -7.21 1.36
N ILE A 39 24.55 -6.02 0.93
CA ILE A 39 25.01 -4.95 1.82
C ILE A 39 23.86 -4.47 2.71
N SER A 40 22.69 -4.20 2.13
CA SER A 40 21.50 -3.79 2.90
C SER A 40 21.06 -4.88 3.89
N LEU A 41 21.07 -6.16 3.48
CA LEU A 41 20.70 -7.28 4.33
C LEU A 41 21.70 -7.48 5.48
N ALA A 42 22.98 -7.21 5.26
CA ALA A 42 23.99 -7.27 6.33
C ALA A 42 23.72 -6.25 7.44
N LEU A 43 23.26 -5.05 7.09
CA LEU A 43 22.84 -4.01 8.05
C LEU A 43 21.49 -4.34 8.69
N GLU A 44 20.55 -4.87 7.90
CA GLU A 44 19.23 -5.31 8.37
C GLU A 44 19.31 -6.35 9.49
N LYS A 45 20.31 -7.23 9.49
CA LYS A 45 20.56 -8.18 10.60
C LYS A 45 20.80 -7.51 11.96
N ALA A 46 21.28 -6.25 11.96
CA ALA A 46 21.53 -5.50 13.19
C ALA A 46 20.32 -4.66 13.62
N TRP A 47 19.58 -4.10 12.65
CA TRP A 47 18.59 -3.05 12.93
C TRP A 47 17.14 -3.41 12.57
N GLY A 48 16.94 -4.48 11.81
CA GLY A 48 15.65 -4.79 11.18
C GLY A 48 15.25 -3.76 10.12
N ARG A 49 13.95 -3.75 9.78
CA ARG A 49 13.33 -2.77 8.89
C ARG A 49 12.36 -1.90 9.67
N HIS A 50 12.32 -0.61 9.32
CA HIS A 50 11.35 0.30 9.90
C HIS A 50 9.93 0.00 9.41
N GLU A 51 8.98 -0.09 10.34
CA GLU A 51 7.55 -0.15 10.05
C GLU A 51 6.91 1.19 10.42
N ALA A 52 6.29 1.83 9.43
CA ALA A 52 5.62 3.11 9.64
C ALA A 52 4.24 2.90 10.27
N VAL A 53 3.95 3.66 11.34
CA VAL A 53 2.61 3.70 11.95
C VAL A 53 1.79 4.81 11.31
N ALA A 54 0.75 4.45 10.56
CA ALA A 54 -0.18 5.42 10.01
C ALA A 54 -1.00 6.08 11.12
N ARG A 55 -1.13 7.41 11.09
CA ARG A 55 -1.99 8.18 12.00
C ARG A 55 -3.08 8.86 11.17
N PRO A 56 -4.36 8.47 11.32
CA PRO A 56 -5.45 9.12 10.61
C PRO A 56 -5.64 10.55 11.11
N THR A 57 -6.23 11.41 10.27
CA THR A 57 -6.57 12.79 10.61
C THR A 57 -8.06 13.04 10.34
N PRO A 58 -8.96 12.50 11.19
CA PRO A 58 -10.40 12.59 10.98
C PRO A 58 -10.89 14.03 11.01
N GLY A 59 -11.93 14.32 10.22
CA GLY A 59 -12.64 15.60 10.17
C GLY A 59 -11.94 16.72 9.41
N VAL A 60 -10.66 16.56 9.05
CA VAL A 60 -9.89 17.60 8.35
C VAL A 60 -10.43 17.82 6.93
N TYR A 61 -10.82 16.76 6.24
CA TYR A 61 -11.38 16.89 4.90
C TYR A 61 -12.77 17.49 4.96
N ALA A 62 -13.66 16.95 5.80
CA ALA A 62 -15.02 17.47 6.01
C ALA A 62 -15.06 18.95 6.39
N ALA A 63 -14.12 19.41 7.22
CA ALA A 63 -14.05 20.82 7.62
C ALA A 63 -13.87 21.79 6.44
N SER A 64 -13.32 21.32 5.31
CA SER A 64 -13.14 22.13 4.10
C SER A 64 -14.38 22.20 3.21
N TYR A 65 -15.40 21.36 3.45
CA TYR A 65 -16.61 21.22 2.65
C TYR A 65 -17.89 21.42 3.49
N GLN A 66 -17.80 22.20 4.57
CA GLN A 66 -18.95 22.52 5.40
C GLN A 66 -20.07 23.14 4.55
N ASP A 67 -21.28 22.63 4.72
CA ASP A 67 -22.50 23.03 4.00
C ASP A 67 -22.50 22.79 2.47
N ASP A 68 -21.54 22.04 1.93
CA ASP A 68 -21.56 21.62 0.53
C ASP A 68 -22.71 20.60 0.28
N PRO A 69 -23.69 20.90 -0.60
CA PRO A 69 -24.81 20.00 -0.85
C PRO A 69 -24.40 18.66 -1.46
N ALA A 70 -23.36 18.62 -2.28
CA ALA A 70 -22.86 17.38 -2.88
C ALA A 70 -22.17 16.52 -1.82
N PHE A 71 -21.41 17.13 -0.91
CA PHE A 71 -20.79 16.42 0.21
C PHE A 71 -21.85 15.79 1.13
N ASN A 72 -22.86 16.56 1.51
CA ASN A 72 -23.94 16.08 2.39
C ASN A 72 -24.79 14.98 1.72
N LYS A 73 -25.03 15.10 0.40
CA LYS A 73 -25.73 14.06 -0.36
C LYS A 73 -25.01 12.71 -0.27
N VAL A 74 -23.69 12.68 -0.45
CA VAL A 74 -22.90 11.42 -0.35
C VAL A 74 -22.97 10.83 1.05
N ARG A 75 -22.91 11.67 2.10
CA ARG A 75 -23.09 11.20 3.49
C ARG A 75 -24.47 10.59 3.73
N ASP A 76 -25.50 11.19 3.18
CA ASP A 76 -26.86 10.67 3.29
C ASP A 76 -27.01 9.33 2.55
N GLU A 77 -26.42 9.18 1.36
CA GLU A 77 -26.40 7.91 0.62
C GLU A 77 -25.68 6.79 1.40
N ILE A 78 -24.56 7.09 2.06
CA ILE A 78 -23.84 6.13 2.92
C ILE A 78 -24.66 5.78 4.17
N ARG A 79 -25.39 6.74 4.74
CA ARG A 79 -26.30 6.47 5.85
C ARG A 79 -27.41 5.50 5.42
N VAL A 80 -28.02 5.73 4.26
CA VAL A 80 -29.04 4.82 3.69
C VAL A 80 -28.47 3.42 3.49
N PHE A 81 -27.26 3.28 2.95
CA PHE A 81 -26.59 1.98 2.84
C PHE A 81 -26.43 1.31 4.22
N THR A 82 -25.98 2.08 5.21
CA THR A 82 -25.76 1.58 6.57
C THR A 82 -27.05 1.12 7.22
N ASP A 83 -28.16 1.83 7.00
CA ASP A 83 -29.48 1.49 7.53
C ASP A 83 -30.03 0.19 6.89
N ILE A 84 -29.69 -0.09 5.62
CA ILE A 84 -30.12 -1.29 4.89
C ILE A 84 -29.25 -2.51 5.26
N GLU A 85 -27.94 -2.36 5.20
CA GLU A 85 -26.96 -3.44 5.36
C GLU A 85 -26.61 -3.71 6.83
N GLY A 86 -27.00 -2.82 7.75
CA GLY A 86 -26.68 -2.90 9.18
C GLY A 86 -25.22 -2.58 9.51
N GLN A 87 -24.41 -2.19 8.53
CA GLN A 87 -23.02 -1.79 8.70
C GLN A 87 -22.58 -0.75 7.65
N ALA A 88 -21.63 0.10 8.02
CA ALA A 88 -21.03 1.06 7.10
C ALA A 88 -20.30 0.34 5.96
N PRO A 89 -20.24 0.93 4.75
CA PRO A 89 -19.43 0.36 3.68
C PRO A 89 -17.95 0.37 4.09
N ALA A 90 -17.28 -0.78 3.95
CA ALA A 90 -15.89 -0.95 4.33
C ALA A 90 -14.96 -0.95 3.11
N ILE A 91 -13.90 -0.14 3.15
CA ILE A 91 -12.87 -0.05 2.12
C ILE A 91 -11.48 -0.27 2.71
N LEU A 92 -10.69 -1.15 2.08
CA LEU A 92 -9.26 -1.28 2.31
C LEU A 92 -8.49 -0.54 1.21
N VAL A 93 -7.74 0.48 1.57
CA VAL A 93 -6.86 1.21 0.65
C VAL A 93 -5.45 0.62 0.72
N VAL A 94 -4.95 0.07 -0.38
CA VAL A 94 -3.66 -0.65 -0.41
C VAL A 94 -2.61 0.04 -1.27
N LYS A 95 -1.35 -0.14 -0.85
CA LYS A 95 -0.13 0.20 -1.59
C LYS A 95 0.65 -1.09 -1.79
N MET A 96 0.83 -1.50 -3.04
CA MET A 96 1.53 -2.74 -3.37
C MET A 96 2.88 -2.47 -4.00
N GLY A 97 3.84 -3.35 -3.73
CA GLY A 97 5.22 -3.21 -4.19
C GLY A 97 5.92 -2.01 -3.54
N GLN A 98 7.05 -1.57 -4.11
CA GLN A 98 7.90 -0.53 -3.50
C GLN A 98 7.37 0.91 -3.66
N ASP A 99 6.10 1.09 -4.03
CA ASP A 99 5.51 2.41 -4.27
C ASP A 99 5.21 3.14 -2.95
N GLY A 100 6.06 4.10 -2.59
CA GLY A 100 5.92 4.94 -1.39
C GLY A 100 5.01 6.16 -1.55
N HIS A 101 4.39 6.38 -2.70
CA HIS A 101 3.50 7.54 -2.89
C HIS A 101 2.16 7.32 -2.16
N ASP A 102 2.01 7.97 -1.01
CA ASP A 102 0.86 7.75 -0.12
C ASP A 102 -0.05 8.97 0.08
N ARG A 103 0.32 10.16 -0.43
CA ARG A 103 -0.49 11.38 -0.28
C ARG A 103 -1.93 11.17 -0.76
N GLY A 104 -2.10 10.63 -1.96
CA GLY A 104 -3.43 10.34 -2.52
C GLY A 104 -4.19 9.31 -1.70
N ALA A 105 -3.53 8.20 -1.35
CA ALA A 105 -4.11 7.15 -0.52
C ALA A 105 -4.58 7.68 0.84
N LYS A 106 -3.78 8.50 1.53
CA LYS A 106 -4.10 9.11 2.83
C LYS A 106 -5.25 10.11 2.72
N VAL A 107 -5.27 10.98 1.71
CA VAL A 107 -6.35 11.95 1.53
C VAL A 107 -7.67 11.24 1.24
N ILE A 108 -7.68 10.26 0.33
CA ILE A 108 -8.87 9.46 0.03
C ILE A 108 -9.34 8.70 1.27
N SER A 109 -8.42 8.09 2.02
CA SER A 109 -8.78 7.34 3.24
C SER A 109 -9.44 8.23 4.29
N ASN A 110 -8.87 9.40 4.56
CA ASN A 110 -9.47 10.35 5.51
C ASN A 110 -10.81 10.89 4.98
N ALA A 111 -10.91 11.23 3.69
CA ALA A 111 -12.14 11.72 3.09
C ALA A 111 -13.27 10.68 3.15
N PHE A 112 -12.99 9.42 2.83
CA PHE A 112 -13.96 8.32 2.93
C PHE A 112 -14.43 8.11 4.37
N GLY A 113 -13.51 8.20 5.34
CA GLY A 113 -13.86 8.15 6.77
C GLY A 113 -14.79 9.31 7.16
N ASP A 114 -14.49 10.51 6.69
CA ASP A 114 -15.31 11.71 6.91
C ASP A 114 -16.71 11.61 6.25
N PHE A 115 -16.82 10.87 5.14
CA PHE A 115 -18.09 10.54 4.51
C PHE A 115 -18.89 9.47 5.27
N GLY A 116 -18.23 8.63 6.09
CA GLY A 116 -18.85 7.59 6.90
C GLY A 116 -18.49 6.15 6.52
N PHE A 117 -17.51 5.93 5.64
CA PHE A 117 -16.98 4.59 5.40
C PHE A 117 -16.21 4.07 6.61
N LYS A 118 -16.22 2.74 6.79
CA LYS A 118 -15.20 2.06 7.59
C LYS A 118 -13.94 1.93 6.73
N VAL A 119 -12.92 2.72 7.04
CA VAL A 119 -11.69 2.76 6.24
C VAL A 119 -10.55 2.05 6.95
N SER A 120 -9.86 1.20 6.19
CA SER A 120 -8.57 0.61 6.59
C SER A 120 -7.51 0.97 5.56
N MET A 121 -6.27 1.12 6.02
CA MET A 121 -5.11 1.33 5.17
C MET A 121 -4.15 0.17 5.34
N GLY A 122 -3.77 -0.46 4.23
CA GLY A 122 -2.69 -1.43 4.21
C GLY A 122 -1.34 -0.75 4.51
N PRO A 123 -0.39 -1.44 5.17
CA PRO A 123 0.98 -0.95 5.30
C PRO A 123 1.61 -0.69 3.93
N LEU A 124 2.64 0.14 3.91
CA LEU A 124 3.47 0.29 2.71
C LEU A 124 4.19 -1.02 2.40
N PHE A 125 4.47 -1.23 1.12
CA PHE A 125 5.30 -2.34 0.62
C PHE A 125 4.68 -3.73 0.70
N GLN A 126 3.35 -3.82 0.81
CA GLN A 126 2.66 -5.10 0.74
C GLN A 126 2.85 -5.78 -0.62
N THR A 127 2.93 -7.09 -0.58
CA THR A 127 2.69 -7.95 -1.74
C THR A 127 1.18 -8.05 -2.03
N PRO A 128 0.80 -8.41 -3.26
CA PRO A 128 -0.60 -8.68 -3.58
C PRO A 128 -1.24 -9.76 -2.70
N THR A 129 -0.49 -10.80 -2.32
CA THR A 129 -0.95 -11.87 -1.43
C THR A 129 -1.25 -11.34 -0.01
N GLU A 130 -0.37 -10.50 0.55
CA GLU A 130 -0.59 -9.89 1.87
C GLU A 130 -1.80 -8.94 1.87
N ALA A 131 -1.96 -8.16 0.79
CA ALA A 131 -3.11 -7.29 0.62
C ALA A 131 -4.43 -8.08 0.52
N ALA A 132 -4.45 -9.20 -0.21
CA ALA A 132 -5.62 -10.08 -0.30
C ALA A 132 -5.96 -10.73 1.04
N ALA A 133 -4.96 -11.25 1.75
CA ALA A 133 -5.14 -11.83 3.08
C ALA A 133 -5.69 -10.81 4.08
N GLN A 134 -5.22 -9.56 4.03
CA GLN A 134 -5.76 -8.46 4.84
C GLN A 134 -7.22 -8.16 4.48
N ALA A 135 -7.55 -8.04 3.19
CA ALA A 135 -8.91 -7.79 2.73
C ALA A 135 -9.90 -8.85 3.25
N LYS A 136 -9.50 -10.13 3.20
CA LYS A 136 -10.32 -11.24 3.71
C LYS A 136 -10.49 -11.17 5.22
N LYS A 137 -9.39 -10.98 5.94
CA LYS A 137 -9.40 -10.87 7.40
C LYS A 137 -10.32 -9.74 7.87
N GLU A 138 -10.36 -8.63 7.14
CA GLU A 138 -11.17 -7.47 7.49
C GLU A 138 -12.61 -7.51 6.96
N GLY A 139 -12.90 -8.41 6.00
CA GLY A 139 -14.23 -8.57 5.40
C GLY A 139 -14.69 -7.31 4.66
N VAL A 140 -13.81 -6.67 3.89
CA VAL A 140 -14.12 -5.41 3.21
C VAL A 140 -15.01 -5.60 1.99
N HIS A 141 -15.84 -4.60 1.69
CA HIS A 141 -16.66 -4.57 0.47
C HIS A 141 -15.85 -4.08 -0.74
N VAL A 142 -14.85 -3.23 -0.50
CA VAL A 142 -14.05 -2.60 -1.55
C VAL A 142 -12.56 -2.71 -1.23
N VAL A 143 -11.76 -3.05 -2.23
CA VAL A 143 -10.30 -2.85 -2.22
C VAL A 143 -9.93 -1.74 -3.19
N GLY A 144 -9.39 -0.65 -2.64
CA GLY A 144 -8.88 0.49 -3.39
C GLY A 144 -7.37 0.42 -3.57
N VAL A 145 -6.90 0.12 -4.77
CA VAL A 145 -5.47 0.09 -5.09
C VAL A 145 -4.99 1.48 -5.48
N SER A 146 -4.06 2.06 -4.74
CA SER A 146 -3.41 3.32 -5.11
C SER A 146 -2.05 3.06 -5.75
N THR A 147 -1.88 3.38 -7.03
CA THR A 147 -0.66 3.06 -7.81
C THR A 147 -0.16 4.26 -8.61
N LEU A 148 1.11 4.61 -8.38
CA LEU A 148 1.79 5.74 -9.03
C LEU A 148 3.14 5.34 -9.63
N ALA A 149 3.57 4.09 -9.43
CA ALA A 149 4.87 3.57 -9.86
C ALA A 149 4.81 2.64 -11.09
N GLY A 150 3.69 2.61 -11.82
CA GLY A 150 3.55 1.83 -13.06
C GLY A 150 3.41 0.31 -12.89
N GLY A 151 3.25 -0.18 -11.66
CA GLY A 151 3.08 -1.61 -11.37
C GLY A 151 1.68 -2.16 -11.62
N HIS A 152 0.72 -1.33 -12.06
CA HIS A 152 -0.71 -1.67 -12.14
C HIS A 152 -1.01 -2.86 -13.05
N LYS A 153 -0.28 -3.04 -14.16
CA LYS A 153 -0.51 -4.14 -15.10
C LYS A 153 -0.09 -5.51 -14.58
N SER A 154 0.72 -5.55 -13.53
CA SER A 154 1.20 -6.81 -12.93
C SER A 154 0.55 -7.06 -11.58
N LEU A 155 0.64 -6.07 -10.68
CA LEU A 155 0.22 -6.23 -9.28
C LEU A 155 -1.29 -6.28 -9.10
N VAL A 156 -2.05 -5.58 -9.95
CA VAL A 156 -3.53 -5.58 -9.84
C VAL A 156 -4.11 -6.93 -10.29
N PRO A 157 -3.74 -7.50 -11.45
CA PRO A 157 -4.18 -8.85 -11.81
C PRO A 157 -3.78 -9.91 -10.78
N GLU A 158 -2.56 -9.82 -10.23
CA GLU A 158 -2.08 -10.73 -9.19
C GLU A 158 -2.92 -10.62 -7.90
N LEU A 159 -3.25 -9.40 -7.47
CA LEU A 159 -4.16 -9.16 -6.33
C LEU A 159 -5.53 -9.76 -6.58
N ILE A 160 -6.10 -9.54 -7.77
CA ILE A 160 -7.42 -10.08 -8.14
C ILE A 160 -7.41 -11.60 -8.07
N GLN A 161 -6.35 -12.25 -8.55
CA GLN A 161 -6.21 -13.70 -8.46
C GLN A 161 -6.17 -14.16 -7.00
N HIS A 162 -5.36 -13.53 -6.16
CA HIS A 162 -5.30 -13.89 -4.75
C HIS A 162 -6.61 -13.64 -3.99
N LEU A 163 -7.34 -12.57 -4.30
CA LEU A 163 -8.68 -12.33 -3.73
C LEU A 163 -9.65 -13.46 -4.11
N LYS A 164 -9.59 -13.95 -5.36
CA LYS A 164 -10.39 -15.12 -5.79
C LYS A 164 -9.98 -16.39 -5.05
N ASP A 165 -8.68 -16.66 -4.94
CA ASP A 165 -8.16 -17.83 -4.22
C ASP A 165 -8.58 -17.81 -2.74
N GLU A 166 -8.69 -16.61 -2.18
CA GLU A 166 -9.17 -16.36 -0.82
C GLU A 166 -10.71 -16.42 -0.66
N GLY A 167 -11.45 -16.59 -1.75
CA GLY A 167 -12.91 -16.68 -1.78
C GLY A 167 -13.65 -15.34 -1.83
N MET A 168 -12.95 -14.25 -2.13
CA MET A 168 -13.49 -12.88 -2.20
C MET A 168 -13.83 -12.44 -3.63
N GLN A 169 -14.46 -13.30 -4.42
CA GLN A 169 -14.77 -12.98 -5.83
C GLN A 169 -15.75 -11.80 -6.02
N ASP A 170 -16.56 -11.50 -5.00
CA ASP A 170 -17.59 -10.45 -5.04
C ASP A 170 -17.08 -9.10 -4.52
N VAL A 171 -15.81 -9.02 -4.10
CA VAL A 171 -15.22 -7.76 -3.62
C VAL A 171 -15.08 -6.77 -4.77
N VAL A 172 -15.49 -5.53 -4.55
CA VAL A 172 -15.32 -4.47 -5.56
C VAL A 172 -13.87 -4.01 -5.56
N ILE A 173 -13.27 -3.97 -6.74
CA ILE A 173 -11.86 -3.59 -6.90
C ILE A 173 -11.78 -2.32 -7.72
N VAL A 174 -11.23 -1.26 -7.13
CA VAL A 174 -11.02 0.02 -7.82
C VAL A 174 -9.54 0.37 -7.81
N VAL A 175 -9.07 1.04 -8.87
CA VAL A 175 -7.66 1.43 -9.00
C VAL A 175 -7.58 2.93 -9.20
N GLY A 176 -6.75 3.60 -8.42
CA GLY A 176 -6.50 5.03 -8.53
C GLY A 176 -5.03 5.39 -8.63
N GLY A 177 -4.74 6.57 -9.18
CA GLY A 177 -3.39 7.10 -9.30
C GLY A 177 -2.98 7.39 -10.76
N VAL A 178 -1.70 7.22 -11.08
CA VAL A 178 -1.16 7.58 -12.40
C VAL A 178 -1.24 6.38 -13.32
N ILE A 179 -2.36 6.27 -14.05
CA ILE A 179 -2.65 5.14 -14.94
C ILE A 179 -2.86 5.68 -16.36
N PRO A 180 -2.07 5.25 -17.36
CA PRO A 180 -2.29 5.60 -18.76
C PRO A 180 -3.65 5.11 -19.24
N ARG A 181 -4.41 5.95 -19.96
CA ARG A 181 -5.75 5.60 -20.47
C ARG A 181 -5.76 4.33 -21.32
N GLN A 182 -4.69 4.07 -22.08
CA GLN A 182 -4.52 2.86 -22.88
C GLN A 182 -4.46 1.57 -22.07
N ASP A 183 -4.15 1.64 -20.77
CA ASP A 183 -4.11 0.47 -19.89
C ASP A 183 -5.46 0.19 -19.21
N TYR A 184 -6.46 1.08 -19.34
CA TYR A 184 -7.74 0.94 -18.63
C TYR A 184 -8.48 -0.33 -19.04
N GLN A 185 -8.54 -0.62 -20.34
CA GLN A 185 -9.23 -1.82 -20.82
C GLN A 185 -8.62 -3.10 -20.26
N ALA A 186 -7.28 -3.19 -20.23
CA ALA A 186 -6.60 -4.35 -19.65
C ALA A 186 -6.89 -4.51 -18.15
N LEU A 187 -7.06 -3.41 -17.41
CA LEU A 187 -7.47 -3.46 -16.00
C LEU A 187 -8.91 -3.94 -15.84
N TYR A 188 -9.83 -3.44 -16.66
CA TYR A 188 -11.23 -3.89 -16.66
C TYR A 188 -11.34 -5.38 -17.02
N ASP A 189 -10.63 -5.81 -18.06
CA ASP A 189 -10.59 -7.22 -18.48
C ASP A 189 -10.01 -8.14 -17.37
N ALA A 190 -9.12 -7.61 -16.53
CA ALA A 190 -8.58 -8.33 -15.38
C ALA A 190 -9.57 -8.45 -14.21
N GLY A 191 -10.60 -7.60 -14.15
CA GLY A 191 -11.62 -7.59 -13.08
C GLY A 191 -11.67 -6.31 -12.24
N VAL A 192 -11.01 -5.23 -12.65
CA VAL A 192 -11.20 -3.91 -12.02
C VAL A 192 -12.59 -3.37 -12.37
N HIS A 193 -13.25 -2.74 -11.41
CA HIS A 193 -14.60 -2.18 -11.56
C HIS A 193 -14.58 -0.71 -11.97
N ALA A 194 -13.60 0.06 -11.50
CA ALA A 194 -13.45 1.47 -11.84
C ALA A 194 -11.98 1.91 -11.75
N VAL A 195 -11.60 2.87 -12.61
CA VAL A 195 -10.29 3.51 -12.61
C VAL A 195 -10.43 5.02 -12.33
N PHE A 196 -9.72 5.52 -11.31
CA PHE A 196 -9.71 6.93 -10.89
C PHE A 196 -8.34 7.57 -11.15
N GLY A 197 -8.21 8.22 -12.32
CA GLY A 197 -6.99 8.92 -12.71
C GLY A 197 -6.72 10.20 -11.88
N PRO A 198 -5.65 10.95 -12.21
CA PRO A 198 -5.38 12.24 -11.55
C PRO A 198 -6.37 13.32 -12.00
N GLY A 199 -6.89 14.09 -11.04
CA GLY A 199 -7.86 15.17 -11.26
C GLY A 199 -9.27 14.65 -11.54
#